data_AF-A0A4U3A5K2-F1
#
_entry.id   AF-A0A4U3A5K2-F1
#
_cell.length_a   1.000
_cell.length_b   1.000
_cell.length_c   1.000
_cell.angle_alpha   90.00
_cell.angle_beta   90.00
_cell.angle_gamma   90.00
#
_symmetry.space_group_name_H-M   'P 1'
#
loop_
_entity.id
_entity.type
_entity.pdbx_description
1 polymer ?
#
loop_
_entity_poly.entity_id
_entity_poly.type
_entity_poly.pdbx_seq_one_letter_code
_entity_poly.pdbx_strand_id
1 'polypeptide(L)'
;KISRSLFFPHIQVIIFSKDLLANPYILQNTLDVYIRDHEMRRNIRLFVSEKNAEAILKQSAKPENLPAQYIDMLAEHPPKNAQMIEAARIGEVQEKMISNQSFVLPILELTKQGVQMNGAALFRGKDNKCVGSLSGEQTVGMNYIIGKKIGGFFTIRKKDQLITYEIHKVHRKIKVSTTNATKPKFDIHLSLEGTLAELHFSDHKQVMNEKRLKRDISKEMEKRIQKSIKLVQKKYKVDVLELGEVYKRHNYKEWKKISKNWDQGENYFSNAEITVHVHPTIEHSGSALPKRVK
;
A
#
# COMPACT_ATOMS: atom_id res chain seq x y z
N LYS A 1 14.65 37.51 -22.56
CA LYS A 1 16.02 36.96 -22.47
C LYS A 1 16.07 36.00 -21.29
N ILE A 2 16.14 34.69 -21.54
CA ILE A 2 16.40 33.68 -20.50
C ILE A 2 17.87 33.27 -20.70
N SER A 3 18.76 33.63 -19.76
CA SER A 3 20.20 33.36 -19.90
C SER A 3 20.60 31.94 -19.51
N ARG A 4 19.66 31.16 -18.95
CA ARG A 4 19.86 29.78 -18.49
C ARG A 4 18.61 28.95 -18.79
N SER A 5 18.75 27.84 -19.50
CA SER A 5 17.69 26.85 -19.60
C SER A 5 17.41 26.24 -18.23
N LEU A 6 16.15 25.86 -17.99
CA LEU A 6 15.80 25.07 -16.82
C LEU A 6 16.47 23.70 -16.95
N PHE A 7 17.20 23.29 -15.92
CA PHE A 7 17.89 22.00 -15.87
C PHE A 7 17.08 21.05 -14.99
N PHE A 8 16.30 20.18 -15.63
CA PHE A 8 15.38 19.25 -14.98
C PHE A 8 15.93 17.88 -14.51
N PRO A 9 17.15 17.42 -14.88
CA PRO A 9 17.67 16.11 -14.45
C PRO A 9 17.78 15.88 -12.93
N HIS A 10 17.67 16.92 -12.10
CA HIS A 10 17.75 16.84 -10.64
C HIS A 10 16.40 16.73 -9.92
N ILE A 11 15.27 16.68 -10.63
CA ILE A 11 13.98 16.45 -9.99
C ILE A 11 14.01 15.06 -9.31
N GLN A 12 13.70 15.03 -8.01
CA GLN A 12 13.61 13.80 -7.22
C GLN A 12 12.16 13.39 -6.97
N VAL A 13 11.28 14.37 -6.71
CA VAL A 13 9.89 14.15 -6.31
C VAL A 13 8.96 15.09 -7.07
N ILE A 14 7.75 14.62 -7.38
CA ILE A 14 6.63 15.45 -7.85
C ILE A 14 5.45 15.21 -6.90
N ILE A 15 4.85 16.30 -6.44
CA ILE A 15 3.74 16.29 -5.48
C ILE A 15 2.53 16.94 -6.14
N PHE A 16 1.41 16.24 -6.11
CA PHE A 16 0.15 16.73 -6.65
C PHE A 16 -0.87 16.93 -5.55
N SER A 17 -1.59 18.05 -5.58
CA SER A 17 -2.76 18.24 -4.71
C SER A 17 -3.84 17.21 -5.04
N LYS A 18 -4.39 16.54 -4.03
CA LYS A 18 -5.45 15.54 -4.21
C LYS A 18 -6.64 16.07 -5.01
N ASP A 19 -7.06 17.30 -4.75
CA ASP A 19 -8.19 17.95 -5.43
C ASP A 19 -7.93 18.15 -6.93
N LEU A 20 -6.68 18.43 -7.32
CA LEU A 20 -6.28 18.53 -8.72
C LEU A 20 -6.44 17.17 -9.42
N LEU A 21 -6.01 16.10 -8.76
CA LEU A 21 -6.07 14.73 -9.29
C LEU A 21 -7.46 14.09 -9.22
N ALA A 22 -8.43 14.74 -8.58
CA ALA A 22 -9.84 14.33 -8.63
C ALA A 22 -10.47 14.56 -10.02
N ASN A 23 -9.78 15.26 -10.91
CA ASN A 23 -10.18 15.47 -12.30
C ASN A 23 -9.60 14.38 -13.22
N PRO A 24 -10.39 13.77 -14.11
CA PRO A 24 -9.92 12.77 -15.08
C PRO A 24 -8.74 13.26 -15.92
N TYR A 25 -7.82 12.35 -16.25
CA TYR A 25 -6.68 12.54 -17.15
C TYR A 25 -5.62 13.58 -16.73
N ILE A 26 -5.84 14.37 -15.68
CA ILE A 26 -4.88 15.40 -15.24
C ILE A 26 -3.52 14.81 -14.89
N LEU A 27 -3.48 13.68 -14.17
CA LEU A 27 -2.22 13.03 -13.84
C LEU A 27 -1.46 12.60 -15.11
N GLN A 28 -2.16 11.94 -16.03
CA GLN A 28 -1.59 11.44 -17.29
C GLN A 28 -1.06 12.60 -18.14
N ASN A 29 -1.87 13.63 -18.35
CA ASN A 29 -1.51 14.80 -19.17
C ASN A 29 -0.33 15.55 -18.57
N THR A 30 -0.24 15.63 -17.24
CA THR A 30 0.89 16.29 -16.58
C THR A 30 2.16 15.46 -16.69
N LEU A 31 2.08 14.14 -16.51
CA LEU A 31 3.24 13.25 -16.62
C LEU A 31 3.77 13.10 -18.04
N ASP A 32 2.97 13.36 -19.10
CA ASP A 32 3.39 13.26 -20.49
C ASP A 32 4.65 14.11 -20.78
N VAL A 33 4.73 15.33 -20.24
CA VAL A 33 5.90 16.21 -20.37
C VAL A 33 7.14 15.58 -19.74
N TYR A 34 6.99 14.98 -18.55
CA TYR A 34 8.10 14.35 -17.82
C TYR A 34 8.54 13.02 -18.43
N ILE A 35 7.68 12.38 -19.22
CA ILE A 35 7.97 11.09 -19.84
C ILE A 35 8.64 11.26 -21.21
N ARG A 36 8.24 12.29 -21.97
CA ARG A 36 8.72 12.51 -23.34
C ARG A 36 10.05 13.25 -23.42
N ASP A 37 10.35 14.09 -22.44
CA ASP A 37 11.60 14.83 -22.43
C ASP A 37 12.77 13.90 -22.06
N HIS A 38 13.71 13.78 -22.97
CA HIS A 38 14.94 12.98 -22.81
C HIS A 38 15.82 13.39 -21.62
N GLU A 39 15.68 14.62 -21.10
CA GLU A 39 16.42 15.06 -19.91
C GLU A 39 15.79 14.55 -18.60
N MET A 40 14.56 14.02 -18.64
CA MET A 40 13.82 13.60 -17.46
C MET A 40 14.15 12.18 -17.02
N ARG A 41 14.24 11.99 -15.70
CA ARG A 41 14.55 10.68 -15.14
C ARG A 41 13.28 9.88 -14.84
N ARG A 42 13.25 8.61 -15.26
CA ARG A 42 12.14 7.69 -14.95
C ARG A 42 12.03 7.31 -13.46
N ASN A 43 13.04 7.65 -12.64
CA ASN A 43 13.10 7.31 -11.22
C ASN A 43 12.52 8.38 -10.28
N ILE A 44 11.97 9.48 -10.82
CA ILE A 44 11.26 10.50 -10.04
C ILE A 44 10.09 9.84 -9.30
N ARG A 45 9.97 10.11 -7.99
CA ARG A 45 8.91 9.57 -7.12
C ARG A 45 7.68 10.48 -7.12
N LEU A 46 6.51 9.85 -7.08
CA LEU A 46 5.23 10.56 -7.12
C LEU A 46 4.51 10.49 -5.77
N PHE A 47 3.97 11.63 -5.35
CA PHE A 47 3.22 11.78 -4.11
C PHE A 47 1.94 12.59 -4.33
N VAL A 48 0.98 12.38 -3.43
CA VAL A 48 -0.25 13.17 -3.36
C VAL A 48 -0.25 13.96 -2.06
N SER A 49 -0.50 15.26 -2.09
CA SER A 49 -0.75 16.01 -0.87
C SER A 49 -2.24 16.02 -0.54
N GLU A 50 -2.57 15.77 0.73
CA GLU A 50 -3.97 15.79 1.19
C GLU A 50 -4.61 17.17 1.00
N LYS A 51 -3.79 18.23 1.07
CA LYS A 51 -4.15 19.64 0.83
C LYS A 51 -3.27 20.23 -0.29
N ASN A 52 -3.01 21.53 -0.26
CA ASN A 52 -2.13 22.22 -1.20
C ASN A 52 -0.69 21.66 -1.17
N ALA A 53 -0.21 21.18 -2.32
CA ALA A 53 1.15 20.65 -2.50
C ALA A 53 2.26 21.67 -2.23
N GLU A 54 2.03 22.96 -2.52
CA GLU A 54 3.01 24.03 -2.27
C GLU A 54 3.34 24.14 -0.77
N ALA A 55 2.35 23.94 0.10
CA ALA A 55 2.53 24.02 1.54
C ALA A 55 3.44 22.90 2.08
N ILE A 56 3.47 21.74 1.41
CA ILE A 56 4.38 20.63 1.73
C ILE A 56 5.83 21.04 1.48
N LEU A 57 6.11 21.74 0.38
CA LEU A 57 7.45 22.20 0.02
C LEU A 57 7.91 23.42 0.82
N LYS A 58 6.98 24.24 1.33
CA LYS A 58 7.31 25.39 2.18
C LYS A 58 7.66 25.01 3.62
N GLN A 59 7.31 23.80 4.04
CA GLN A 59 7.59 23.34 5.40
C GLN A 59 9.08 23.00 5.53
N SER A 60 9.80 23.74 6.39
CA SER A 60 11.13 23.33 6.83
C SER A 60 11.00 22.18 7.82
N ALA A 61 11.36 20.97 7.42
CA ALA A 61 11.48 19.82 8.32
C ALA A 61 12.95 19.71 8.75
N LYS A 62 13.31 20.17 9.95
CA LYS A 62 14.64 19.89 10.51
C LYS A 62 14.74 18.37 10.79
N PRO A 63 15.90 17.72 10.56
CA PRO A 63 17.23 18.30 10.30
C PRO A 63 17.59 18.60 8.83
N GLU A 64 16.80 18.15 7.85
CA GLU A 64 17.12 18.35 6.43
C GLU A 64 16.72 19.75 5.92
N ASN A 65 17.69 20.47 5.35
CA ASN A 65 17.44 21.82 4.81
C ASN A 65 16.68 21.81 3.48
N LEU A 66 16.57 20.67 2.80
CA LEU A 66 15.90 20.52 1.50
C LEU A 66 14.65 19.63 1.63
N PRO A 67 13.44 20.20 1.50
CA PRO A 67 12.18 19.47 1.61
C PRO A 67 12.08 18.27 0.65
N ALA A 68 12.63 18.39 -0.56
CA ALA A 68 12.66 17.28 -1.52
C ALA A 68 13.49 16.09 -1.03
N GLN A 69 14.63 16.33 -0.37
CA GLN A 69 15.46 15.27 0.21
C GLN A 69 14.76 14.62 1.41
N TYR A 70 14.12 15.42 2.26
CA TYR A 70 13.34 14.91 3.38
C TYR A 70 12.21 13.97 2.90
N ILE A 71 11.46 14.38 1.87
CA ILE A 71 10.38 13.57 1.29
C ILE A 71 10.94 12.31 0.61
N ASP A 72 12.08 12.42 -0.06
CA ASP A 72 12.77 11.26 -0.64
C ASP A 72 13.23 10.26 0.43
N MET A 73 13.67 10.74 1.60
CA MET A 73 13.98 9.89 2.75
C MET A 73 12.73 9.22 3.35
N LEU A 74 11.59 9.93 3.42
CA LEU A 74 10.32 9.33 3.86
C LEU A 74 9.91 8.13 2.98
N ALA A 75 10.24 8.16 1.69
CA ALA A 75 9.95 7.05 0.78
C ALA A 75 10.77 5.78 1.06
N GLU A 76 11.82 5.83 1.88
CA GLU A 76 12.59 4.66 2.33
C GLU A 76 11.99 4.00 3.59
N HIS A 77 10.99 4.61 4.23
CA HIS A 77 10.38 4.12 5.47
C HIS A 77 9.28 3.04 5.36
N PRO A 78 8.59 2.80 4.21
CA PRO A 78 7.58 1.72 4.10
C PRO A 78 7.98 0.34 4.66
N PRO A 79 9.24 -0.12 4.56
CA PRO A 79 9.67 -1.37 5.19
C PRO A 79 9.55 -1.39 6.72
N LYS A 80 9.51 -0.22 7.37
CA LYS A 80 9.40 -0.05 8.82
C LYS A 80 8.02 0.37 9.29
N ASN A 81 7.14 0.82 8.39
CA ASN A 81 5.80 1.28 8.71
C ASN A 81 4.78 0.85 7.65
N ALA A 82 3.94 -0.13 7.98
CA ALA A 82 2.94 -0.63 7.04
C ALA A 82 1.84 0.37 6.66
N GLN A 83 1.69 1.48 7.39
CA GLN A 83 0.76 2.56 7.06
C GLN A 83 1.22 3.40 5.86
N MET A 84 2.49 3.27 5.47
CA MET A 84 3.14 4.02 4.40
C MET A 84 3.21 3.20 3.11
N ILE A 85 2.68 3.74 2.02
CA ILE A 85 2.82 3.14 0.68
C ILE A 85 4.21 3.40 0.12
N GLU A 86 4.77 2.40 -0.57
CA GLU A 86 5.99 2.57 -1.36
C GLU A 86 5.77 3.59 -2.48
N ALA A 87 6.61 4.63 -2.52
CA ALA A 87 6.47 5.69 -3.50
C ALA A 87 6.77 5.17 -4.91
N ALA A 88 5.74 5.15 -5.75
CA ALA A 88 5.87 4.72 -7.13
C ALA A 88 6.70 5.72 -7.94
N ARG A 89 7.50 5.19 -8.86
CA ARG A 89 8.26 5.98 -9.82
C ARG A 89 7.43 6.31 -11.05
N ILE A 90 7.76 7.39 -11.76
CA ILE A 90 7.06 7.78 -13.01
C ILE A 90 6.99 6.60 -13.98
N GLY A 91 8.09 5.86 -14.18
CA GLY A 91 8.10 4.72 -15.09
C GLY A 91 7.08 3.62 -14.70
N GLU A 92 6.97 3.32 -13.40
CA GLU A 92 6.02 2.32 -12.89
C GLU A 92 4.57 2.79 -13.04
N VAL A 93 4.32 4.08 -12.79
CA VAL A 93 2.99 4.67 -12.96
C VAL A 93 2.61 4.69 -14.45
N GLN A 94 3.54 5.00 -15.34
CA GLN A 94 3.32 4.96 -16.78
C GLN A 94 2.92 3.56 -17.26
N GLU A 95 3.59 2.51 -16.80
CA GLU A 95 3.24 1.11 -17.13
C GLU A 95 1.79 0.77 -16.71
N LYS A 96 1.39 1.24 -15.52
CA LYS A 96 0.03 1.07 -15.00
C LYS A 96 -0.99 1.86 -15.82
N MET A 97 -0.67 3.09 -16.22
CA MET A 97 -1.52 3.91 -17.11
C MET A 97 -1.74 3.23 -18.46
N ILE A 98 -0.68 2.77 -19.13
CA ILE A 98 -0.77 2.08 -20.43
C ILE A 98 -1.63 0.81 -20.32
N SER A 99 -1.52 0.10 -19.19
CA SER A 99 -2.27 -1.12 -18.93
C SER A 99 -3.69 -0.88 -18.38
N ASN A 100 -4.12 0.38 -18.22
CA ASN A 100 -5.36 0.77 -17.54
C ASN A 100 -5.52 0.10 -16.15
N GLN A 101 -4.43 -0.11 -15.43
CA GLN A 101 -4.47 -0.68 -14.08
C GLN A 101 -4.76 0.41 -13.06
N SER A 102 -5.67 0.14 -12.13
CA SER A 102 -5.83 0.96 -10.93
C SER A 102 -4.62 0.83 -10.02
N PHE A 103 -4.28 1.90 -9.29
CA PHE A 103 -3.06 1.97 -8.50
C PHE A 103 -3.17 2.92 -7.31
N VAL A 104 -2.11 2.99 -6.52
CA VAL A 104 -2.04 3.89 -5.36
C VAL A 104 -0.79 4.75 -5.39
N LEU A 105 -0.89 5.94 -4.80
CA LEU A 105 0.25 6.79 -4.48
C LEU A 105 0.23 7.15 -2.99
N PRO A 106 1.40 7.32 -2.35
CA PRO A 106 1.48 7.75 -0.97
C PRO A 106 0.91 9.17 -0.79
N ILE A 107 0.24 9.39 0.34
CA ILE A 107 -0.25 10.71 0.73
C ILE A 107 0.73 11.39 1.69
N LEU A 108 1.01 12.67 1.43
CA LEU A 108 1.75 13.58 2.30
C LEU A 108 0.77 14.51 3.02
N GLU A 109 0.97 14.64 4.32
CA GLU A 109 0.19 15.51 5.20
C GLU A 109 1.10 16.45 5.99
N LEU A 110 0.62 17.67 6.24
CA LEU A 110 1.28 18.59 7.15
C LEU A 110 0.87 18.30 8.58
N THR A 111 1.86 18.24 9.47
CA THR A 111 1.69 18.12 10.91
C THR A 111 2.37 19.29 11.62
N LYS A 112 2.17 19.40 12.93
CA LYS A 112 2.92 20.36 13.76
C LYS A 112 4.44 20.10 13.75
N GLN A 113 4.86 18.87 13.44
CA GLN A 113 6.26 18.42 13.51
C GLN A 113 6.94 18.40 12.13
N GLY A 114 6.20 18.68 11.04
CA GLY A 114 6.73 18.64 9.68
C GLY A 114 5.80 17.91 8.71
N VAL A 115 6.37 17.35 7.66
CA VAL A 115 5.64 16.55 6.66
C VAL A 115 5.63 15.08 7.11
N GLN A 116 4.47 14.43 7.07
CA GLN A 116 4.36 12.99 7.29
C GLN A 116 3.84 12.31 6.04
N MET A 117 4.31 11.08 5.79
CA MET A 117 3.73 10.20 4.79
C MET A 117 2.75 9.24 5.47
N ASN A 118 1.49 9.29 5.10
CA ASN A 118 0.44 8.53 5.77
C ASN A 118 -0.72 8.23 4.83
N GLY A 119 -1.04 6.95 4.65
CA GLY A 119 -2.18 6.54 3.84
C GLY A 119 -1.89 6.46 2.34
N ALA A 120 -2.96 6.30 1.57
CA ALA A 120 -2.89 6.01 0.14
C ALA A 120 -3.99 6.73 -0.64
N ALA A 121 -3.62 7.42 -1.72
CA ALA A 121 -4.55 7.95 -2.71
C ALA A 121 -4.85 6.85 -3.75
N LEU A 122 -6.13 6.65 -4.08
CA LEU A 122 -6.59 5.57 -4.94
C LEU A 122 -6.86 6.10 -6.36
N PHE A 123 -6.16 5.55 -7.35
CA PHE A 123 -6.27 5.94 -8.75
C PHE A 123 -6.99 4.88 -9.54
N ARG A 124 -8.01 5.31 -10.29
CA ARG A 124 -8.74 4.44 -11.22
C ARG A 124 -7.99 4.32 -12.54
N GLY A 125 -7.82 3.10 -13.04
CA GLY A 125 -6.99 2.83 -14.22
C GLY A 125 -7.45 3.52 -15.51
N LYS A 126 -8.77 3.57 -15.75
CA LYS A 126 -9.34 4.03 -17.04
C LYS A 126 -9.12 5.51 -17.39
N ASP A 127 -8.96 6.34 -16.37
CA ASP A 127 -8.90 7.80 -16.49
C ASP A 127 -7.90 8.45 -15.53
N ASN A 128 -7.13 7.63 -14.81
CA ASN A 128 -6.13 8.02 -13.82
C ASN A 128 -6.62 9.08 -12.83
N LYS A 129 -7.92 9.06 -12.54
CA LYS A 129 -8.57 9.92 -11.56
C LYS A 129 -8.32 9.38 -10.16
N CYS A 130 -7.94 10.27 -9.24
CA CYS A 130 -7.99 9.99 -7.81
C CYS A 130 -9.45 9.90 -7.37
N VAL A 131 -9.90 8.71 -7.01
CA VAL A 131 -11.31 8.42 -6.64
C VAL A 131 -11.55 8.44 -5.12
N GLY A 132 -10.49 8.56 -4.33
CA GLY A 132 -10.57 8.65 -2.88
C GLY A 132 -9.23 8.35 -2.23
N SER A 133 -9.25 8.23 -0.90
CA SER A 133 -8.08 7.88 -0.12
C SER A 133 -8.39 6.85 0.98
N LEU A 134 -7.33 6.22 1.47
CA LEU A 134 -7.29 5.41 2.67
C LEU A 134 -6.41 6.12 3.69
N SER A 135 -6.86 6.16 4.95
CA SER A 135 -5.98 6.51 6.08
C SER A 135 -4.85 5.49 6.25
N GLY A 136 -3.82 5.80 7.03
CA GLY A 136 -2.75 4.84 7.36
C GLY A 136 -3.27 3.50 7.86
N GLU A 137 -4.17 3.49 8.83
CA GLU A 137 -4.78 2.27 9.38
C GLU A 137 -5.53 1.44 8.32
N GLN A 138 -6.21 2.09 7.39
CA GLN A 138 -6.91 1.41 6.28
C GLN A 138 -5.94 0.94 5.19
N THR A 139 -4.77 1.56 5.11
CA THR A 139 -3.73 1.25 4.12
C THR A 139 -2.96 -0.01 4.50
N VAL A 140 -2.70 -0.23 5.80
CA VAL A 140 -1.94 -1.39 6.32
C VAL A 140 -2.41 -2.71 5.70
N GLY A 141 -3.72 -2.97 5.71
CA GLY A 141 -4.26 -4.23 5.22
C GLY A 141 -4.03 -4.45 3.73
N MET A 142 -4.20 -3.39 2.93
CA MET A 142 -3.89 -3.40 1.49
C MET A 142 -2.38 -3.55 1.25
N ASN A 143 -1.56 -2.89 2.06
CA ASN A 143 -0.12 -2.87 1.89
C ASN A 143 0.50 -4.25 2.15
N TYR A 144 -0.12 -5.10 2.98
CA TYR A 144 0.22 -6.52 3.12
C TYR A 144 -0.16 -7.39 1.92
N ILE A 145 -0.87 -6.87 0.92
CA ILE A 145 -1.21 -7.57 -0.33
C ILE A 145 -0.36 -7.07 -1.50
N ILE A 146 -0.10 -5.76 -1.59
CA ILE A 146 0.58 -5.14 -2.74
C ILE A 146 2.02 -4.64 -2.48
N GLY A 147 2.38 -4.24 -1.25
CA GLY A 147 3.70 -3.63 -0.97
C GLY A 147 4.88 -4.58 -1.21
N LYS A 148 5.95 -4.14 -1.87
CA LYS A 148 7.09 -5.02 -2.23
C LYS A 148 8.00 -5.29 -1.03
N LYS A 149 8.25 -4.27 -0.23
CA LYS A 149 9.04 -4.33 1.01
C LYS A 149 8.20 -3.79 2.15
N ILE A 150 7.51 -4.70 2.86
CA ILE A 150 6.58 -4.34 3.93
C ILE A 150 7.01 -5.00 5.23
N GLY A 151 6.91 -4.25 6.32
CA GLY A 151 7.22 -4.69 7.68
C GLY A 151 6.59 -3.74 8.70
N GLY A 152 7.22 -3.62 9.86
CA GLY A 152 6.74 -2.78 10.96
C GLY A 152 5.88 -3.54 11.96
N PHE A 153 5.24 -2.83 12.88
CA PHE A 153 4.59 -3.44 14.03
C PHE A 153 3.07 -3.52 13.87
N PHE A 154 2.52 -4.57 14.46
CA PHE A 154 1.09 -4.83 14.56
C PHE A 154 0.72 -4.97 16.04
N THR A 155 -0.13 -4.08 16.54
CA THR A 155 -0.56 -4.10 17.94
C THR A 155 -2.01 -4.54 18.07
N ILE A 156 -2.25 -5.58 18.89
CA ILE A 156 -3.57 -6.01 19.36
C ILE A 156 -3.77 -5.42 20.75
N ARG A 157 -4.80 -4.56 20.91
CA ARG A 157 -5.24 -4.03 22.20
C ARG A 157 -6.63 -4.57 22.52
N LYS A 158 -6.74 -5.34 23.60
CA LYS A 158 -8.00 -5.77 24.23
C LYS A 158 -7.93 -5.42 25.72
N LYS A 159 -9.08 -5.37 26.41
CA LYS A 159 -9.15 -4.93 27.82
C LYS A 159 -8.08 -5.56 28.72
N ASP A 160 -7.77 -6.83 28.51
CA ASP A 160 -6.84 -7.60 29.35
C ASP A 160 -5.59 -8.11 28.60
N GLN A 161 -5.33 -7.61 27.39
CA GLN A 161 -4.28 -8.14 26.52
C GLN A 161 -3.70 -7.06 25.60
N LEU A 162 -2.39 -6.90 25.66
CA LEU A 162 -1.58 -6.15 24.70
C LEU A 162 -0.60 -7.12 24.03
N ILE A 163 -0.65 -7.22 22.71
CA ILE A 163 0.37 -7.92 21.92
C ILE A 163 0.90 -6.94 20.89
N THR A 164 2.20 -6.71 20.86
CA THR A 164 2.87 -6.02 19.75
C THR A 164 3.74 -7.03 19.02
N TYR A 165 3.41 -7.30 17.75
CA TYR A 165 4.13 -8.20 16.87
C TYR A 165 4.84 -7.39 15.79
N GLU A 166 6.16 -7.41 15.80
CA GLU A 166 7.01 -6.74 14.82
C GLU A 166 7.29 -7.69 13.65
N ILE A 167 6.83 -7.31 12.46
CA ILE A 167 6.94 -8.09 11.24
C ILE A 167 8.19 -7.63 10.49
N HIS A 168 9.11 -8.56 10.28
CA HIS A 168 10.37 -8.32 9.57
C HIS A 168 10.28 -8.70 8.11
N LYS A 169 9.46 -9.71 7.79
CA LYS A 169 9.36 -10.23 6.43
C LYS A 169 7.96 -10.78 6.17
N VAL A 170 7.51 -10.56 4.94
CA VAL A 170 6.21 -11.00 4.44
C VAL A 170 6.42 -11.78 3.16
N HIS A 171 5.95 -13.02 3.13
CA HIS A 171 5.84 -13.81 1.92
C HIS A 171 4.37 -13.94 1.51
N ARG A 172 4.12 -13.84 0.21
CA ARG A 172 2.77 -13.79 -0.35
C ARG A 172 2.58 -14.86 -1.40
N LYS A 173 1.42 -15.51 -1.34
CA LYS A 173 0.95 -16.40 -2.39
C LYS A 173 -0.53 -16.15 -2.64
N ILE A 174 -0.86 -15.67 -3.84
CA ILE A 174 -2.25 -15.49 -4.26
C ILE A 174 -2.59 -16.60 -5.24
N LYS A 175 -3.57 -17.43 -4.89
CA LYS A 175 -4.19 -18.40 -5.80
C LYS A 175 -5.46 -17.79 -6.37
N VAL A 176 -5.77 -18.08 -7.62
CA VAL A 176 -7.01 -17.65 -8.26
C VAL A 176 -7.69 -18.85 -8.90
N SER A 177 -9.00 -18.95 -8.71
CA SER A 177 -9.89 -19.85 -9.45
C SER A 177 -10.73 -19.02 -10.41
N THR A 178 -10.65 -19.33 -11.70
CA THR A 178 -11.37 -18.64 -12.78
C THR A 178 -12.48 -19.51 -13.38
N THR A 179 -13.00 -20.50 -12.65
CA THR A 179 -14.08 -21.39 -13.14
C THR A 179 -15.33 -20.59 -13.53
N ASN A 180 -15.63 -19.51 -12.79
CA ASN A 180 -16.52 -18.45 -13.26
C ASN A 180 -15.68 -17.24 -13.63
N ALA A 181 -15.65 -16.89 -14.92
CA ALA A 181 -14.80 -15.81 -15.41
C ALA A 181 -15.16 -14.45 -14.80
N THR A 182 -16.45 -14.19 -14.56
CA THR A 182 -16.98 -12.92 -14.03
C THR A 182 -17.02 -12.85 -12.51
N LYS A 183 -16.84 -13.99 -11.83
CA LYS A 183 -16.82 -14.09 -10.37
C LYS A 183 -15.65 -14.97 -9.91
N PRO A 184 -14.40 -14.53 -10.15
CA PRO A 184 -13.23 -15.29 -9.73
C PRO A 184 -13.14 -15.35 -8.21
N LYS A 185 -12.47 -16.40 -7.72
CA LYS A 185 -12.14 -16.57 -6.30
C LYS A 185 -10.65 -16.40 -6.11
N PHE A 186 -10.24 -15.56 -5.15
CA PHE A 186 -8.85 -15.33 -4.78
C PHE A 186 -8.62 -15.81 -3.35
N ASP A 187 -7.65 -16.70 -3.18
CA ASP A 187 -7.15 -17.14 -1.88
C ASP A 187 -5.76 -16.52 -1.67
N ILE A 188 -5.70 -15.53 -0.78
CA ILE A 188 -4.49 -14.77 -0.45
C ILE A 188 -3.88 -15.38 0.81
N HIS A 189 -2.73 -16.03 0.66
CA HIS A 189 -1.95 -16.55 1.78
C HIS A 189 -0.78 -15.60 2.09
N LEU A 190 -0.73 -15.13 3.34
CA LEU A 190 0.33 -14.27 3.86
C LEU A 190 1.09 -15.01 4.95
N SER A 191 2.36 -15.32 4.71
CA SER A 191 3.27 -15.84 5.72
C SER A 191 4.07 -14.69 6.30
N LEU A 192 4.02 -14.50 7.61
CA LEU A 192 4.63 -13.37 8.30
C LEU A 192 5.70 -13.90 9.24
N GLU A 193 6.94 -13.45 9.09
CA GLU A 193 8.05 -13.73 9.99
C GLU A 193 8.28 -12.49 10.86
N GLY A 194 8.38 -12.68 12.17
CA GLY A 194 8.41 -11.57 13.11
C GLY A 194 8.67 -11.95 14.55
N THR A 195 8.82 -10.92 15.38
CA THR A 195 9.16 -10.99 16.80
C THR A 195 8.04 -10.43 17.66
N LEU A 196 7.83 -10.99 18.85
CA LEU A 196 6.97 -10.37 19.86
C LEU A 196 7.76 -9.27 20.57
N ALA A 197 7.42 -8.01 20.29
CA ALA A 197 8.07 -6.85 20.88
C ALA A 197 7.49 -6.51 22.26
N GLU A 198 6.17 -6.63 22.42
CA GLU A 198 5.50 -6.39 23.70
C GLU A 198 4.43 -7.44 23.94
N LEU A 199 4.31 -7.82 25.21
CA LEU A 199 3.28 -8.75 25.63
C LEU A 199 2.87 -8.47 27.07
N HIS A 200 1.59 -8.16 27.24
CA HIS A 200 1.00 -7.92 28.56
C HIS A 200 -0.33 -8.66 28.65
N PHE A 201 -0.51 -9.41 29.73
CA PHE A 201 -1.75 -10.09 30.09
C PHE A 201 -2.06 -9.81 31.55
N SER A 202 -3.31 -9.49 31.86
CA SER A 202 -3.75 -9.24 33.24
C SER A 202 -3.75 -10.52 34.10
N ASP A 203 -3.77 -11.71 33.47
CA ASP A 203 -3.71 -13.01 34.14
C ASP A 203 -2.45 -13.77 33.72
N HIS A 204 -1.47 -13.82 34.62
CA HIS A 204 -0.19 -14.52 34.43
C HIS A 204 -0.34 -16.05 34.33
N LYS A 205 -1.48 -16.63 34.72
CA LYS A 205 -1.77 -18.08 34.56
C LYS A 205 -2.27 -18.44 33.16
N GLN A 206 -2.47 -17.47 32.26
CA GLN A 206 -2.60 -17.76 30.83
C GLN A 206 -1.24 -18.17 30.27
N VAL A 207 -0.80 -19.38 30.64
CA VAL A 207 0.42 -20.01 30.13
C VAL A 207 0.45 -19.83 28.62
N MET A 208 1.51 -19.16 28.17
CA MET A 208 1.64 -18.64 26.83
C MET A 208 1.80 -19.76 25.81
N ASN A 209 0.67 -20.23 25.31
CA ASN A 209 0.65 -21.16 24.20
C ASN A 209 0.92 -20.39 22.91
N GLU A 210 2.09 -20.59 22.30
CA GLU A 210 2.49 -20.04 21.00
C GLU A 210 1.39 -20.22 19.94
N LYS A 211 0.69 -21.36 19.95
CA LYS A 211 -0.41 -21.66 19.03
C LYS A 211 -1.60 -20.72 19.24
N ARG A 212 -1.93 -20.38 20.49
CA ARG A 212 -3.00 -19.43 20.81
C ARG A 212 -2.61 -18.03 20.35
N LEU A 213 -1.38 -17.62 20.59
CA LEU A 213 -0.87 -16.31 20.18
C LEU A 213 -0.85 -16.13 18.66
N LYS A 214 -0.34 -17.14 17.93
CA LYS A 214 -0.39 -17.18 16.47
C LYS A 214 -1.82 -17.09 15.94
N ARG A 215 -2.76 -17.80 16.58
CA ARG A 215 -4.18 -17.74 16.20
C ARG A 215 -4.79 -16.35 16.44
N ASP A 216 -4.46 -15.70 17.55
CA ASP A 216 -4.97 -14.37 17.86
C ASP A 216 -4.40 -13.30 16.90
N ILE A 217 -3.10 -13.38 16.59
CA ILE A 217 -2.45 -12.55 15.57
C ILE A 217 -3.10 -12.77 14.19
N SER A 218 -3.19 -14.03 13.75
CA SER A 218 -3.80 -14.41 12.47
C SER A 218 -5.21 -13.84 12.33
N LYS A 219 -6.10 -14.10 13.30
CA LYS A 219 -7.49 -13.63 13.27
C LYS A 219 -7.61 -12.11 13.21
N GLU A 220 -6.85 -11.37 14.02
CA GLU A 220 -6.96 -9.91 14.02
C GLU A 220 -6.37 -9.29 12.75
N MET A 221 -5.28 -9.85 12.20
CA MET A 221 -4.72 -9.40 10.93
C MET A 221 -5.65 -9.69 9.76
N GLU A 222 -6.18 -10.91 9.65
CA GLU A 222 -7.19 -11.28 8.64
C GLU A 222 -8.37 -10.32 8.67
N LYS A 223 -8.88 -10.00 9.86
CA LYS A 223 -9.98 -9.04 10.04
C LYS A 223 -9.62 -7.63 9.53
N ARG A 224 -8.43 -7.11 9.81
CA ARG A 224 -8.01 -5.77 9.35
C ARG A 224 -7.76 -5.73 7.85
N ILE A 225 -7.14 -6.78 7.30
CA ILE A 225 -6.92 -6.91 5.86
C ILE A 225 -8.27 -6.99 5.13
N GLN A 226 -9.20 -7.83 5.62
CA GLN A 226 -10.53 -7.96 5.02
C GLN A 226 -11.31 -6.64 5.05
N LYS A 227 -11.17 -5.82 6.11
CA LYS A 227 -11.76 -4.47 6.15
C LYS A 227 -11.21 -3.57 5.04
N SER A 228 -9.89 -3.61 4.81
CA SER A 228 -9.22 -2.83 3.77
C SER A 228 -9.65 -3.28 2.37
N ILE A 229 -9.71 -4.59 2.13
CA ILE A 229 -10.25 -5.19 0.90
C ILE A 229 -11.69 -4.74 0.67
N LYS A 230 -12.56 -4.81 1.69
CA LYS A 230 -13.96 -4.38 1.56
C LYS A 230 -14.09 -2.90 1.20
N LEU A 231 -13.22 -2.02 1.71
CA LEU A 231 -13.25 -0.60 1.34
C LEU A 231 -12.97 -0.42 -0.16
N VAL A 232 -11.87 -0.98 -0.66
CA VAL A 232 -11.50 -0.81 -2.07
C VAL A 232 -12.47 -1.55 -3.01
N GLN A 233 -12.98 -2.71 -2.59
CA GLN A 233 -13.91 -3.53 -3.38
C GLN A 233 -15.33 -2.98 -3.41
N LYS A 234 -15.88 -2.54 -2.27
CA LYS A 234 -17.31 -2.19 -2.16
C LYS A 234 -17.57 -0.68 -2.18
N LYS A 235 -16.71 0.11 -1.53
CA LYS A 235 -16.87 1.57 -1.49
C LYS A 235 -16.30 2.22 -2.74
N TYR A 236 -15.03 1.95 -3.04
CA TYR A 236 -14.34 2.62 -4.16
C TYR A 236 -14.47 1.88 -5.49
N LYS A 237 -14.68 0.56 -5.45
CA LYS A 237 -14.84 -0.32 -6.62
C LYS A 237 -13.68 -0.22 -7.61
N VAL A 238 -12.46 -0.12 -7.11
CA VAL A 238 -11.23 -0.03 -7.92
C VAL A 238 -10.24 -1.09 -7.47
N ASP A 239 -9.65 -1.82 -8.42
CA ASP A 239 -8.71 -2.90 -8.12
C ASP A 239 -7.31 -2.36 -7.89
N VAL A 240 -7.13 -1.71 -6.75
CA VAL A 240 -5.82 -1.29 -6.25
C VAL A 240 -5.07 -2.42 -5.55
N LEU A 241 -5.61 -3.64 -5.55
CA LEU A 241 -5.02 -4.85 -4.98
C LEU A 241 -4.23 -5.66 -6.03
N GLU A 242 -4.24 -5.22 -7.29
CA GLU A 242 -3.60 -5.88 -8.43
C GLU A 242 -4.12 -7.30 -8.73
N LEU A 243 -5.35 -7.62 -8.31
CA LEU A 243 -5.93 -8.96 -8.50
C LEU A 243 -6.24 -9.27 -9.97
N GLY A 244 -6.53 -8.25 -10.78
CA GLY A 244 -6.69 -8.36 -12.23
C GLY A 244 -5.41 -8.83 -12.91
N GLU A 245 -4.24 -8.39 -12.44
CA GLU A 245 -2.96 -8.89 -12.96
C GLU A 245 -2.69 -10.33 -12.51
N VAL A 246 -3.11 -10.71 -11.30
CA VAL A 246 -3.07 -12.13 -10.87
C VAL A 246 -3.94 -13.00 -11.77
N TYR A 247 -5.18 -12.56 -12.06
CA TYR A 247 -6.07 -13.24 -13.00
C TYR A 247 -5.39 -13.36 -14.37
N LYS A 248 -4.97 -12.24 -14.95
CA LYS A 248 -4.35 -12.17 -16.29
C LYS A 248 -3.17 -13.11 -16.44
N ARG A 249 -2.29 -13.20 -15.42
CA ARG A 249 -1.15 -14.13 -15.42
C ARG A 249 -1.61 -15.60 -15.33
N HIS A 250 -2.67 -15.88 -14.60
CA HIS A 250 -3.19 -17.25 -14.45
C HIS A 250 -3.94 -17.74 -15.70
N ASN A 251 -4.83 -16.91 -16.26
CA ASN A 251 -5.66 -17.26 -17.40
C ASN A 251 -5.90 -16.06 -18.32
N TYR A 252 -4.91 -15.81 -19.19
CA TYR A 252 -4.94 -14.70 -20.13
C TYR A 252 -6.11 -14.75 -21.13
N LYS A 253 -6.52 -15.97 -21.56
CA LYS A 253 -7.60 -16.16 -22.53
C LYS A 253 -8.94 -15.67 -21.98
N GLU A 254 -9.29 -16.05 -20.76
CA GLU A 254 -10.51 -15.57 -20.09
C GLU A 254 -10.39 -14.09 -19.70
N TRP A 255 -9.21 -13.66 -19.23
CA TRP A 255 -8.96 -12.27 -18.91
C TRP A 255 -9.30 -11.32 -20.06
N LYS A 256 -8.92 -11.65 -21.30
CA LYS A 256 -9.24 -10.82 -22.48
C LYS A 256 -10.73 -10.51 -22.58
N LYS A 257 -11.60 -11.48 -22.27
CA LYS A 257 -13.06 -11.35 -22.38
C LYS A 257 -13.64 -10.39 -21.34
N ILE A 258 -13.06 -10.40 -20.13
CA ILE A 258 -13.59 -9.62 -18.99
C ILE A 258 -12.84 -8.32 -18.71
N SER A 259 -11.63 -8.14 -19.24
CA SER A 259 -10.70 -7.06 -18.87
C SER A 259 -11.32 -5.67 -18.95
N LYS A 260 -12.13 -5.41 -20.00
CA LYS A 260 -12.84 -4.13 -20.18
C LYS A 260 -13.90 -3.85 -19.13
N ASN A 261 -14.27 -4.84 -18.30
CA ASN A 261 -15.31 -4.78 -17.29
C ASN A 261 -14.78 -5.17 -15.88
N TRP A 262 -13.45 -5.23 -15.70
CA TRP A 262 -12.86 -5.74 -14.47
C TRP A 262 -13.16 -4.86 -13.25
N ASP A 263 -12.60 -3.66 -13.18
CA ASP A 263 -12.87 -2.65 -12.14
C ASP A 263 -13.45 -1.36 -12.75
N GLN A 264 -14.02 -1.51 -13.94
CA GLN A 264 -14.77 -0.53 -14.72
C GLN A 264 -15.96 -1.24 -15.39
N GLY A 265 -16.85 -0.52 -16.08
CA GLY A 265 -18.05 -1.12 -16.68
C GLY A 265 -18.87 -1.88 -15.64
N GLU A 266 -19.11 -3.18 -15.89
CA GLU A 266 -19.82 -4.11 -14.97
C GLU A 266 -19.11 -4.32 -13.61
N ASN A 267 -17.81 -4.02 -13.53
CA ASN A 267 -17.01 -4.08 -12.30
C ASN A 267 -17.01 -5.46 -11.61
N TYR A 268 -16.56 -6.49 -12.32
CA TYR A 268 -16.42 -7.85 -11.79
C TYR A 268 -15.55 -7.96 -10.53
N PHE A 269 -14.55 -7.09 -10.37
CA PHE A 269 -13.75 -6.95 -9.16
C PHE A 269 -14.61 -6.77 -7.90
N SER A 270 -15.65 -5.94 -7.99
CA SER A 270 -16.57 -5.69 -6.88
C SER A 270 -17.27 -6.96 -6.38
N ASN A 271 -17.41 -7.99 -7.23
CA ASN A 271 -18.11 -9.24 -6.94
C ASN A 271 -17.20 -10.45 -6.74
N ALA A 272 -15.88 -10.29 -6.95
CA ALA A 272 -14.91 -11.34 -6.71
C ALA A 272 -14.94 -11.83 -5.25
N GLU A 273 -14.77 -13.14 -5.06
CA GLU A 273 -14.64 -13.72 -3.73
C GLU A 273 -13.17 -13.62 -3.31
N ILE A 274 -12.88 -12.92 -2.21
CA ILE A 274 -11.51 -12.70 -1.74
C ILE A 274 -11.42 -13.20 -0.31
N THR A 275 -10.64 -14.27 -0.12
CA THR A 275 -10.35 -14.88 1.18
C THR A 275 -8.89 -14.63 1.52
N VAL A 276 -8.64 -14.25 2.78
CA VAL A 276 -7.28 -14.00 3.29
C VAL A 276 -6.98 -15.00 4.40
N HIS A 277 -5.78 -15.56 4.34
CA HIS A 277 -5.23 -16.46 5.35
C HIS A 277 -3.89 -15.94 5.83
N VAL A 278 -3.76 -15.68 7.13
CA VAL A 278 -2.52 -15.18 7.73
C VAL A 278 -1.86 -16.27 8.55
N HIS A 279 -0.59 -16.54 8.24
CA HIS A 279 0.26 -17.56 8.86
C HIS A 279 1.45 -16.91 9.57
N PRO A 280 1.32 -16.50 10.84
CA PRO A 280 2.40 -15.87 11.58
C PRO A 280 3.40 -16.90 12.12
N THR A 281 4.69 -16.56 12.00
CA THR A 281 5.84 -17.26 12.57
C THR A 281 6.50 -16.36 13.59
N ILE A 282 6.53 -16.81 14.85
CA ILE A 282 7.20 -16.08 15.93
C ILE A 282 8.64 -16.59 15.98
N GLU A 283 9.57 -15.78 15.52
CA GLU A 283 11.01 -16.11 15.49
C GLU A 283 11.65 -15.90 16.85
N HIS A 284 11.33 -14.76 17.48
CA HIS A 284 11.77 -14.40 18.81
C HIS A 284 10.60 -13.96 19.67
N SER A 285 10.65 -14.32 20.95
CA SER A 285 9.62 -13.99 21.94
C SER A 285 10.21 -13.45 23.24
N GLY A 286 11.52 -13.13 23.25
CA GLY A 286 12.24 -12.80 24.47
C GLY A 286 12.15 -13.92 25.51
N SER A 287 11.83 -13.56 26.75
CA SER A 287 11.54 -14.49 27.86
C SER A 287 10.08 -14.94 27.92
N ALA A 288 9.23 -14.51 26.99
CA ALA A 288 7.79 -14.67 27.11
C ALA A 288 7.31 -16.10 26.75
N LEU A 289 7.96 -16.78 25.79
CA LEU A 289 7.70 -18.19 25.52
C LEU A 289 8.84 -19.07 26.06
N PRO A 290 8.54 -20.29 26.54
CA PRO A 290 9.57 -21.27 26.88
C PRO A 290 10.49 -21.50 25.66
N LYS A 291 11.81 -21.52 25.89
CA LYS A 291 12.76 -21.88 24.82
C LYS A 291 12.44 -23.29 24.33
N ARG A 292 12.30 -23.47 23.01
CA ARG A 292 12.32 -24.81 22.42
C ARG A 292 13.73 -25.35 22.59
N VAL A 293 13.93 -26.24 23.56
CA VAL A 293 15.09 -27.12 23.57
C VAL A 293 14.88 -28.05 22.37
N LYS A 294 15.73 -27.89 21.36
CA LYS A 294 15.79 -28.84 20.24
C LYS A 294 16.51 -30.10 20.70
#